data_AF-A0A3C1U9Q5-F1
#
_entry.id   AF-A0A3C1U9Q5-F1
#
_cell.length_a   1.000
_cell.length_b   1.000
_cell.length_c   1.000
_cell.angle_alpha   90.00
_cell.angle_beta   90.00
_cell.angle_gamma   90.00
#
_symmetry.space_group_name_H-M   'P 1'
#
loop_
_entity.id
_entity.type
_entity.pdbx_description
1 polymer ?
#
loop_
_entity_poly.entity_id
_entity_poly.type
_entity_poly.pdbx_seq_one_letter_code
_entity_poly.pdbx_strand_id
1 'polypeptide(L)' 'LEKINREEGTTILMVTHDISMVNSFRKRTIALQDGHIMADLHDGGYIE' A
#
# COMPACT_ATOMS: atom_id res chain seq x y z
N LEU A 1 5.40 9.88 6.25
CA LEU A 1 3.95 9.57 6.19
C LEU A 1 3.42 9.01 7.51
N GLU A 2 4.16 8.12 8.19
CA GLU A 2 3.70 7.57 9.48
C GLU A 2 3.44 8.62 10.56
N LYS A 3 4.26 9.67 10.65
CA LYS A 3 4.05 10.77 11.61
C LYS A 3 2.68 11.44 11.41
N ILE A 4 2.34 11.81 10.17
CA ILE A 4 1.06 12.45 9.81
C ILE A 4 -0.10 11.49 10.09
N ASN A 5 -0.02 10.25 9.61
CA ASN A 5 -1.06 9.26 9.82
C ASN A 5 -1.31 8.99 11.32
N ARG A 6 -0.25 8.93 12.14
CA ARG A 6 -0.33 8.66 13.58
C ARG A 6 -0.75 9.86 14.41
N GLU A 7 -0.25 11.05 14.11
CA GLU A 7 -0.48 12.26 14.91
C GLU A 7 -1.78 12.98 14.53
N GLU A 8 -2.17 12.92 13.25
CA GLU A 8 -3.36 13.62 12.74
C GLU A 8 -4.53 12.68 12.46
N GLY A 9 -4.32 11.35 12.49
CA GLY A 9 -5.35 10.37 12.13
C GLY A 9 -5.73 10.38 10.64
N THR A 10 -4.91 11.02 9.80
CA THR A 10 -5.20 11.21 8.38
C THR A 10 -5.06 9.90 7.61
N THR A 11 -6.12 9.49 6.90
CA THR A 11 -6.06 8.35 5.97
C THR A 11 -5.21 8.71 4.76
N ILE A 12 -4.26 7.85 4.39
CA ILE A 12 -3.33 8.07 3.27
C ILE A 12 -3.53 6.97 2.23
N LEU A 13 -3.75 7.38 0.97
CA LEU A 13 -3.67 6.50 -0.20
C LEU A 13 -2.38 6.82 -0.95
N MET A 14 -1.58 5.81 -1.23
CA MET A 14 -0.31 5.93 -1.94
C MET A 14 -0.32 5.01 -3.16
N VAL A 15 0.15 5.51 -4.30
CA VAL A 15 0.29 4.74 -5.54
C VAL A 15 1.76 4.75 -5.94
N THR A 16 2.32 3.57 -6.19
CA THR A 16 3.72 3.42 -6.59
C THR A 16 3.89 2.15 -7.42
N HIS A 17 4.92 2.14 -8.28
CA HIS A 17 5.42 0.94 -8.94
C HIS A 17 6.64 0.34 -8.21
N ASP A 18 7.10 0.98 -7.14
CA ASP A 18 8.24 0.52 -6.34
C ASP A 18 7.80 -0.55 -5.31
N ILE A 19 8.07 -1.81 -5.65
CA ILE A 19 7.76 -2.97 -4.81
C ILE A 19 8.51 -2.93 -3.47
N SER A 20 9.75 -2.42 -3.47
CA SER A 20 10.56 -2.36 -2.24
C SER A 20 9.93 -1.42 -1.22
N MET A 21 9.36 -0.31 -1.69
CA MET A 21 8.63 0.63 -0.86
C MET A 21 7.38 -0.02 -0.27
N VAL A 22 6.54 -0.64 -1.10
CA VAL A 22 5.32 -1.35 -0.66
C VAL A 22 5.64 -2.38 0.44
N ASN A 23 6.68 -3.19 0.21
CA ASN A 23 7.14 -4.20 1.15
C ASN A 23 7.70 -3.59 2.45
N SER A 24 8.31 -2.40 2.41
CA SER A 24 8.81 -1.73 3.62
C SER A 24 7.69 -1.17 4.50
N PHE A 25 6.60 -0.68 3.88
CA PHE A 25 5.47 -0.10 4.62
C PHE A 25 4.58 -1.16 5.28
N ARG A 26 4.49 -2.38 4.72
CA ARG A 26 3.69 -3.51 5.23
C ARG A 26 2.29 -3.09 5.69
N LYS A 27 1.59 -2.31 4.85
CA LYS A 27 0.19 -1.91 5.05
C LYS A 27 -0.69 -2.60 3.99
N ARG A 28 -2.01 -2.47 4.13
CA ARG A 28 -2.95 -2.98 3.13
C ARG A 28 -2.54 -2.55 1.72
N THR A 29 -2.38 -3.52 0.83
CA THR A 29 -1.89 -3.32 -0.54
C THR A 29 -2.95 -3.82 -1.52
N ILE A 30 -3.30 -2.98 -2.49
CA ILE A 30 -4.19 -3.34 -3.60
C ILE A 30 -3.36 -3.36 -4.88
N ALA A 31 -3.27 -4.52 -5.52
CA ALA A 31 -2.58 -4.66 -6.80
C ALA A 31 -3.55 -4.41 -7.95
N LEU A 32 -3.15 -3.54 -8.89
CA LEU A 32 -3.92 -3.20 -10.08
C LEU A 32 -3.15 -3.63 -11.33
N GLN A 33 -3.85 -4.26 -12.27
CA GLN A 33 -3.32 -4.59 -13.59
C GLN A 33 -4.41 -4.43 -14.63
N ASP A 34 -4.08 -3.77 -15.76
CA ASP A 34 -4.99 -3.55 -16.88
C ASP A 34 -6.39 -3.00 -16.47
N GLY A 35 -6.41 -2.09 -15.49
CA GLY A 35 -7.64 -1.49 -14.97
C GLY A 35 -8.46 -2.36 -14.01
N HIS A 36 -7.95 -3.53 -13.62
CA HIS A 36 -8.63 -4.47 -12.73
C HIS A 36 -7.85 -4.64 -11.42
N ILE A 37 -8.58 -4.90 -10.33
CA ILE A 37 -7.99 -5.29 -9.04
C ILE A 37 -7.62 -6.75 -9.11
N MET A 38 -6.34 -7.04 -8.97
CA MET A 38 -5.80 -8.41 -9.01
C MET A 38 -5.70 -9.02 -7.61
N ALA A 39 -5.40 -8.21 -6.60
CA ALA A 39 -5.27 -8.66 -5.21
C ALA A 39 -5.60 -7.54 -4.22
N ASP A 40 -6.08 -7.94 -3.03
CA ASP A 40 -6.28 -7.08 -1.86
C ASP A 40 -5.68 -7.77 -0.62
N LEU A 41 -4.52 -7.29 -0.19
CA LEU A 41 -3.71 -7.89 0.86
C LEU A 41 -3.76 -7.02 2.10
N HIS A 42 -4.46 -7.46 3.15
CA HIS A 42 -4.72 -6.63 4.35
C HIS A 42 -3.48 -6.36 5.21
N ASP A 43 -2.57 -7.33 5.33
CA ASP A 43 -1.34 -7.21 6.14
C ASP A 43 -0.10 -6.80 5.30
N GLY A 44 -0.33 -6.43 4.04
CA GLY A 44 0.68 -5.91 3.13
C GLY A 44 1.67 -6.93 2.59
N GLY A 45 2.63 -6.40 1.82
CA GLY A 45 3.54 -7.19 1.00
C GLY A 45 2.99 -7.35 -0.41
N TYR A 46 3.87 -7.27 -1.40
CA TYR A 46 3.57 -7.67 -2.78
C TYR A 46 4.06 -9.10 -2.96
N ILE A 47 3.15 -10.00 -3.34
CA ILE A 47 3.48 -11.37 -3.75
C ILE A 47 3.60 -11.34 -5.27
N GLU A 48 4.81 -11.58 -5.76
CA GLU A 48 5.10 -11.81 -7.18
C GLU A 48 4.66 -13.22 -7.59
#